data_AF-G8TRJ0-F1
#
_entry.id   AF-G8TRJ0-F1
#
_cell.length_a   1.000
_cell.length_b   1.000
_cell.length_c   1.000
_cell.angle_alpha   90.00
_cell.angle_beta   90.00
_cell.angle_gamma   90.00
#
_symmetry.space_group_name_H-M   'P 1'
#
loop_
_entity.id
_entity.type
_entity.pdbx_description
1 polymer ?
#
loop_
_entity_poly.entity_id
_entity_poly.type
_entity_poly.pdbx_seq_one_letter_code
_entity_poly.pdbx_strand_id
1 'polypeptide(L)'
;MKLTQKILIGLLLLLSFGVVFSATMFKNEYNRKGKGELYFLYGTINDQAFSHLVINGGNISTVVYEPAANPSVRVFKRWNGYKEKRITTIVQNDTLYVNFPPEYKDINEKMQLRHTDIVRIFSPGLKSVTGTNTNLKLLKLKQKDLTVNISGNSSFEVESLIYDFNNISIKAVDTTQIVFEISPTLKKIASTGLNLNEGEAAPDVKGWDAFHIKTLKTTIKGTSFVDVGHASIDTIKADVSDSSAIILSGATMKKNLVQKHTGF
;
A
#
# COMPACT_ATOMS: atom_id res chain seq x y z
N MET A 1 -56.41 -29.04 -2.56
CA MET A 1 -55.58 -27.90 -2.09
C MET A 1 -56.27 -26.60 -2.41
N LYS A 2 -56.43 -25.71 -1.42
CA LYS A 2 -56.96 -24.35 -1.63
C LYS A 2 -55.97 -23.51 -2.45
N LEU A 3 -56.45 -22.51 -3.19
CA LEU A 3 -55.62 -21.61 -4.00
C LEU A 3 -54.48 -21.00 -3.17
N THR A 4 -54.76 -20.63 -1.92
CA THR A 4 -53.79 -20.11 -0.95
C THR A 4 -52.65 -21.08 -0.65
N GLN A 5 -52.92 -22.39 -0.55
CA GLN A 5 -51.87 -23.40 -0.37
C GLN A 5 -51.01 -23.54 -1.63
N LYS A 6 -51.60 -23.43 -2.82
CA LYS A 6 -50.86 -23.48 -4.09
C LYS A 6 -49.91 -22.27 -4.20
N ILE A 7 -50.37 -21.08 -3.83
CA ILE A 7 -49.56 -19.85 -3.81
C ILE A 7 -48.40 -19.97 -2.82
N LEU A 8 -48.66 -20.43 -1.58
CA LEU A 8 -47.63 -20.56 -0.55
C LEU A 8 -46.53 -21.55 -0.97
N ILE A 9 -46.92 -22.70 -1.53
CA ILE A 9 -45.96 -23.70 -2.03
C ILE A 9 -45.17 -23.14 -3.22
N GLY A 10 -45.81 -22.39 -4.12
CA GLY A 10 -45.12 -21.72 -5.23
C GLY A 10 -44.07 -20.73 -4.75
N LEU A 11 -44.40 -19.90 -3.76
CA LEU A 11 -43.47 -18.94 -3.15
C LEU A 11 -42.29 -19.62 -2.45
N LEU A 12 -42.56 -20.70 -1.70
CA LEU A 12 -41.52 -21.50 -1.06
C LEU A 12 -40.57 -22.10 -2.09
N LEU A 13 -41.10 -22.71 -3.16
CA LEU A 13 -40.29 -23.27 -4.24
C LEU A 13 -39.44 -22.21 -4.93
N LEU A 14 -39.99 -21.03 -5.17
CA LEU A 14 -39.29 -19.93 -5.83
C LEU A 14 -38.15 -19.38 -4.95
N LEU A 15 -38.38 -19.27 -3.63
CA LEU A 15 -37.33 -18.94 -2.66
C LEU A 15 -36.25 -20.01 -2.59
N SER A 16 -36.63 -21.29 -2.48
CA SER A 16 -35.68 -22.41 -2.46
C SER A 16 -34.84 -22.46 -3.74
N PHE A 17 -35.46 -22.27 -4.91
CA PHE A 17 -34.75 -22.17 -6.18
C PHE A 17 -33.81 -20.98 -6.22
N GLY A 18 -34.25 -19.80 -5.75
CA GLY A 18 -33.41 -18.60 -5.69
C GLY A 18 -32.15 -18.80 -4.83
N VAL A 19 -32.31 -19.43 -3.67
CA VAL A 19 -31.18 -19.73 -2.77
C VAL A 19 -30.23 -20.75 -3.39
N VAL A 20 -30.75 -21.85 -3.95
CA VAL A 20 -29.91 -22.89 -4.59
C VAL A 20 -29.19 -22.35 -5.82
N PHE A 21 -29.88 -21.57 -6.65
CA PHE A 21 -29.30 -20.94 -7.84
C PHE A 21 -28.20 -19.95 -7.45
N SER A 22 -28.46 -19.08 -6.48
CA SER A 22 -27.48 -18.13 -5.94
C SER A 22 -26.24 -18.85 -5.38
N ALA A 23 -26.44 -19.88 -4.53
CA ALA A 23 -25.35 -20.68 -3.96
C ALA A 23 -24.53 -21.38 -5.05
N THR A 24 -25.17 -21.89 -6.09
CA THR A 24 -24.48 -22.56 -7.22
C THR A 24 -23.67 -21.56 -8.05
N MET A 25 -24.21 -20.38 -8.33
CA MET A 25 -23.48 -19.28 -8.99
C MET A 25 -22.27 -18.84 -8.17
N PHE A 26 -22.43 -18.63 -6.86
CA PHE A 26 -21.32 -18.30 -5.97
C PHE A 26 -20.26 -19.40 -5.94
N LYS A 27 -20.67 -20.67 -5.86
CA LYS A 27 -19.75 -21.82 -5.88
C LYS A 27 -19.01 -21.93 -7.21
N ASN A 28 -19.68 -21.67 -8.33
CA ASN A 28 -19.05 -21.69 -9.66
C ASN A 28 -18.04 -20.56 -9.82
N GLU A 29 -18.36 -19.33 -9.42
CA GLU A 29 -17.38 -18.23 -9.42
C GLU A 29 -16.20 -18.49 -8.48
N TYR A 30 -16.48 -19.03 -7.30
CA TYR A 30 -15.46 -19.42 -6.32
C TYR A 30 -14.52 -20.52 -6.86
N ASN A 31 -15.07 -21.55 -7.49
CA ASN A 31 -14.27 -22.62 -8.08
C ASN A 31 -13.52 -22.17 -9.34
N ARG A 32 -14.13 -21.34 -10.18
CA ARG A 32 -13.54 -20.86 -11.45
C ARG A 32 -12.33 -19.98 -11.22
N LYS A 33 -12.33 -19.15 -10.17
CA LYS A 33 -11.21 -18.25 -9.86
C LYS A 33 -10.11 -18.89 -9.02
N GLY A 34 -10.22 -20.19 -8.75
CA GLY A 34 -9.30 -20.90 -7.87
C GLY A 34 -9.60 -20.60 -6.40
N LYS A 35 -9.64 -21.66 -5.59
CA LYS A 35 -9.76 -21.54 -4.14
C LYS A 35 -8.58 -20.71 -3.63
N GLY A 36 -8.84 -19.51 -3.11
CA GLY A 36 -7.84 -18.71 -2.41
C GLY A 36 -7.22 -17.54 -3.18
N GLU A 37 -7.73 -17.11 -4.34
CA GLU A 37 -7.28 -15.83 -4.91
C GLU A 37 -7.75 -14.67 -4.00
N LEU A 38 -6.83 -14.14 -3.18
CA LEU A 38 -7.09 -13.11 -2.17
C LEU A 38 -7.74 -11.84 -2.78
N TYR A 39 -7.53 -11.60 -4.07
CA TYR A 39 -7.94 -10.38 -4.77
C TYR A 39 -8.97 -10.60 -5.90
N PHE A 40 -9.80 -11.64 -5.82
CA PHE A 40 -10.78 -12.01 -6.85
C PHE A 40 -11.80 -10.90 -7.23
N LEU A 41 -12.02 -9.94 -6.33
CA LEU A 41 -12.86 -8.76 -6.52
C LEU A 41 -12.19 -7.64 -7.32
N TYR A 42 -10.92 -7.78 -7.66
CA TYR A 42 -10.17 -6.82 -8.46
C TYR A 42 -10.01 -7.31 -9.90
N GLY A 43 -9.97 -6.39 -10.85
CA GLY A 43 -9.70 -6.66 -12.26
C GLY A 43 -8.36 -6.04 -12.65
N THR A 44 -7.54 -6.80 -13.36
CA THR A 44 -6.26 -6.33 -13.89
C THR A 44 -6.50 -5.31 -15.01
N ILE A 45 -5.82 -4.17 -14.92
CA ILE A 45 -5.84 -3.12 -15.95
C ILE A 45 -4.47 -2.90 -16.60
N ASN A 46 -3.40 -3.44 -16.00
CA ASN A 46 -2.04 -3.46 -16.52
C ASN A 46 -1.28 -4.64 -15.89
N ASP A 47 -0.42 -5.30 -16.65
CA ASP A 47 0.39 -6.45 -16.23
C ASP A 47 1.86 -6.33 -16.70
N GLN A 48 2.27 -5.14 -17.13
CA GLN A 48 3.64 -4.87 -17.54
C GLN A 48 4.57 -4.75 -16.33
N ALA A 49 5.80 -5.22 -16.47
CA ALA A 49 6.81 -5.14 -15.43
C ALA A 49 7.29 -3.70 -15.21
N PHE A 50 7.55 -3.33 -13.96
CA PHE A 50 8.10 -2.05 -13.56
C PHE A 50 8.87 -2.21 -12.25
N SER A 51 9.77 -1.27 -11.96
CA SER A 51 10.42 -1.16 -10.64
C SER A 51 10.35 0.26 -10.05
N HIS A 52 9.78 1.20 -10.78
CA HIS A 52 9.50 2.56 -10.35
C HIS A 52 8.00 2.87 -10.46
N LEU A 53 7.46 3.64 -9.52
CA LEU A 53 6.04 3.97 -9.46
C LEU A 53 5.84 5.48 -9.40
N VAL A 54 4.97 6.01 -10.25
CA VAL A 54 4.49 7.38 -10.25
C VAL A 54 2.96 7.36 -10.10
N ILE A 55 2.42 7.96 -9.04
CA ILE A 55 0.98 8.05 -8.80
C ILE A 55 0.55 9.51 -8.70
N ASN A 56 -0.44 9.87 -9.51
CA ASN A 56 -1.08 11.19 -9.45
C ASN A 56 -2.54 11.03 -9.02
N GLY A 57 -2.88 11.64 -7.88
CA GLY A 57 -4.20 11.57 -7.27
C GLY A 57 -4.41 10.33 -6.40
N GLY A 58 -5.66 10.09 -6.06
CA GLY A 58 -6.06 8.96 -5.22
C GLY A 58 -6.11 9.27 -3.72
N ASN A 59 -5.85 10.49 -3.25
CA ASN A 59 -5.96 10.89 -1.83
C ASN A 59 -7.36 10.77 -1.18
N ILE A 60 -8.37 10.31 -1.91
CA ILE A 60 -9.69 9.95 -1.34
C ILE A 60 -9.74 8.46 -0.96
N SER A 61 -8.96 7.60 -1.61
CA SER A 61 -8.97 6.14 -1.40
C SER A 61 -7.60 5.63 -1.00
N THR A 62 -7.52 4.46 -0.39
CA THR A 62 -6.22 3.82 -0.18
C THR A 62 -5.76 3.13 -1.46
N VAL A 63 -4.52 3.41 -1.86
CA VAL A 63 -3.76 2.64 -2.85
C VAL A 63 -2.85 1.70 -2.10
N VAL A 64 -2.81 0.43 -2.48
CA VAL A 64 -1.97 -0.56 -1.83
C VAL A 64 -0.95 -1.10 -2.82
N TYR A 65 0.30 -1.14 -2.42
CA TYR A 65 1.37 -1.87 -3.11
C TYR A 65 1.75 -3.11 -2.30
N GLU A 66 1.97 -4.22 -2.98
CA GLU A 66 2.50 -5.46 -2.40
C GLU A 66 3.51 -6.11 -3.35
N PRO A 67 4.64 -6.65 -2.88
CA PRO A 67 5.52 -7.40 -3.74
C PRO A 67 4.88 -8.72 -4.20
N ALA A 68 5.00 -9.03 -5.49
CA ALA A 68 4.57 -10.30 -6.06
C ALA A 68 5.41 -10.66 -7.28
N ALA A 69 5.58 -11.96 -7.56
CA ALA A 69 6.34 -12.42 -8.72
C ALA A 69 5.77 -11.93 -10.06
N ASN A 70 4.44 -11.79 -10.14
CA ASN A 70 3.76 -11.33 -11.34
C ASN A 70 3.35 -9.86 -11.18
N PRO A 71 3.89 -8.93 -12.00
CA PRO A 71 3.51 -7.54 -11.93
C PRO A 71 2.05 -7.36 -12.37
N SER A 72 1.31 -6.50 -11.67
CA SER A 72 -0.03 -6.10 -12.10
C SER A 72 -0.52 -4.84 -11.40
N VAL A 73 -1.36 -4.06 -12.09
CA VAL A 73 -2.24 -3.06 -11.49
C VAL A 73 -3.65 -3.59 -11.55
N ARG A 74 -4.31 -3.66 -10.39
CA ARG A 74 -5.66 -4.20 -10.26
C ARG A 74 -6.57 -3.17 -9.60
N VAL A 75 -7.78 -3.07 -10.12
CA VAL A 75 -8.79 -2.11 -9.67
C VAL A 75 -10.04 -2.84 -9.19
N PHE A 76 -10.65 -2.37 -8.11
CA PHE A 76 -11.82 -2.98 -7.51
C PHE A 76 -13.03 -2.98 -8.46
N LYS A 77 -13.51 -4.18 -8.85
CA LYS A 77 -14.53 -4.38 -9.90
C LYS A 77 -15.89 -3.78 -9.58
N ARG A 78 -16.20 -3.59 -8.29
CA ARG A 78 -17.50 -3.04 -7.84
C ARG A 78 -17.54 -1.52 -7.81
N TRP A 79 -16.40 -0.86 -7.94
CA TRP A 79 -16.39 0.58 -8.13
C TRP A 79 -16.76 0.92 -9.58
N ASN A 80 -17.70 1.85 -9.79
CA ASN A 80 -18.19 2.20 -11.12
C ASN A 80 -17.06 2.70 -12.04
N GLY A 81 -16.05 3.37 -11.48
CA GLY A 81 -14.88 3.84 -12.23
C GLY A 81 -14.03 2.73 -12.85
N TYR A 82 -14.17 1.48 -12.41
CA TYR A 82 -13.53 0.33 -13.07
C TYR A 82 -14.09 0.12 -14.48
N LYS A 83 -15.42 0.06 -14.63
CA LYS A 83 -16.07 -0.15 -15.93
C LYS A 83 -15.84 1.04 -16.87
N GLU A 84 -15.79 2.22 -16.29
CA GLU A 84 -15.54 3.48 -17.00
C GLU A 84 -14.05 3.72 -17.28
N LYS A 85 -13.15 2.82 -16.86
CA LYS A 85 -11.70 2.91 -17.04
C LYS A 85 -11.12 4.26 -16.58
N ARG A 86 -11.63 4.78 -15.46
CA ARG A 86 -11.27 6.13 -14.95
C ARG A 86 -9.85 6.20 -14.40
N ILE A 87 -9.29 5.07 -14.02
CA ILE A 87 -7.87 4.96 -13.64
C ILE A 87 -7.11 4.55 -14.89
N THR A 88 -6.15 5.39 -15.26
CA THR A 88 -5.31 5.14 -16.42
C THR A 88 -3.92 4.71 -15.98
N THR A 89 -3.30 3.83 -16.75
CA THR A 89 -1.97 3.31 -16.47
C THR A 89 -1.14 3.23 -17.74
N ILE A 90 0.16 3.47 -17.61
CA ILE A 90 1.14 3.26 -18.67
C ILE A 90 2.47 2.89 -18.02
N VAL A 91 3.17 1.92 -18.60
CA VAL A 91 4.58 1.67 -18.22
C VAL A 91 5.47 2.24 -19.30
N GLN A 92 6.43 3.07 -18.88
CA GLN A 92 7.45 3.65 -19.75
C GLN A 92 8.78 3.65 -19.01
N ASN A 93 9.84 3.16 -19.64
CA ASN A 93 11.20 3.14 -19.07
C ASN A 93 11.24 2.56 -17.64
N ASP A 94 10.68 1.36 -17.44
CA ASP A 94 10.62 0.66 -16.14
C ASP A 94 9.82 1.41 -15.04
N THR A 95 9.05 2.43 -15.45
CA THR A 95 8.23 3.25 -14.55
C THR A 95 6.75 3.06 -14.87
N LEU A 96 5.99 2.61 -13.88
CA LEU A 96 4.54 2.59 -13.94
C LEU A 96 3.99 3.97 -13.54
N TYR A 97 3.21 4.58 -14.43
CA TYR A 97 2.42 5.76 -14.16
C TYR A 97 0.98 5.35 -13.92
N VAL A 98 0.40 5.81 -12.80
CA VAL A 98 -1.00 5.58 -12.44
C VAL A 98 -1.66 6.94 -12.22
N ASN A 99 -2.69 7.27 -13.00
CA ASN A 99 -3.42 8.53 -12.85
C ASN A 99 -4.86 8.25 -12.42
N PHE A 100 -5.25 8.88 -11.32
CA PHE A 100 -6.63 8.92 -10.85
C PHE A 100 -7.39 10.06 -11.53
N PRO A 101 -8.74 9.97 -11.63
CA PRO A 101 -9.53 11.06 -12.15
C PRO A 101 -9.43 12.28 -11.21
N PRO A 102 -9.39 13.51 -11.75
CA PRO A 102 -9.28 14.73 -10.93
C PRO A 102 -10.56 15.02 -10.14
N GLU A 103 -11.69 14.53 -10.63
CA GLU A 103 -13.01 14.75 -10.06
C GLU A 103 -13.75 13.42 -9.88
N TYR A 104 -14.69 13.38 -8.94
CA TYR A 104 -15.57 12.26 -8.64
C TYR A 104 -17.02 12.70 -8.79
N LYS A 105 -17.89 11.80 -9.23
CA LYS A 105 -19.25 12.14 -9.68
C LYS A 105 -20.10 12.79 -8.60
N ASP A 106 -20.05 12.24 -7.39
CA ASP A 106 -20.88 12.68 -6.29
C ASP A 106 -20.27 12.32 -4.92
N ILE A 107 -20.95 12.73 -3.85
CA ILE A 107 -20.55 12.47 -2.47
C ILE A 107 -20.60 10.97 -2.11
N ASN A 108 -21.50 10.19 -2.72
CA ASN A 108 -21.63 8.76 -2.44
C ASN A 108 -20.43 8.00 -3.00
N GLU A 109 -19.98 8.34 -4.22
CA GLU A 109 -18.75 7.81 -4.78
C GLU A 109 -17.55 8.15 -3.88
N LYS A 110 -17.41 9.41 -3.44
CA LYS A 110 -16.34 9.80 -2.52
C LYS A 110 -16.38 9.02 -1.21
N MET A 111 -17.56 8.79 -0.63
CA MET A 111 -17.72 8.01 0.59
C MET A 111 -17.36 6.53 0.39
N GLN A 112 -17.72 5.93 -0.74
CA GLN A 112 -17.31 4.57 -1.08
C GLN A 112 -15.78 4.44 -1.16
N LEU A 113 -15.13 5.42 -1.80
CA LEU A 113 -13.68 5.44 -2.00
C LEU A 113 -12.90 5.57 -0.68
N ARG A 114 -13.41 6.35 0.29
CA ARG A 114 -12.76 6.56 1.61
C ARG A 114 -12.57 5.31 2.44
N HIS A 115 -13.40 4.29 2.22
CA HIS A 115 -13.41 3.07 3.04
C HIS A 115 -12.99 1.83 2.26
N THR A 116 -12.41 2.00 1.07
CA THR A 116 -12.06 0.88 0.19
C THR A 116 -10.65 1.05 -0.37
N ASP A 117 -9.89 -0.04 -0.41
CA ASP A 117 -8.67 -0.11 -1.20
C ASP A 117 -9.07 -0.27 -2.68
N ILE A 118 -9.02 0.81 -3.45
CA ILE A 118 -9.59 0.79 -4.81
C ILE A 118 -8.57 0.26 -5.82
N VAL A 119 -7.29 0.47 -5.55
CA VAL A 119 -6.18 0.06 -6.40
C VAL A 119 -5.20 -0.78 -5.60
N ARG A 120 -4.82 -1.92 -6.19
CA ARG A 120 -3.73 -2.76 -5.72
C ARG A 120 -2.67 -2.90 -6.81
N ILE A 121 -1.42 -2.68 -6.44
CA ILE A 121 -0.27 -2.63 -7.33
C ILE A 121 0.72 -3.71 -6.89
N PHE A 122 1.20 -4.49 -7.86
CA PHE A 122 2.08 -5.61 -7.63
C PHE A 122 3.30 -5.54 -8.54
N SER A 123 4.49 -5.81 -8.00
CA SER A 123 5.71 -6.03 -8.78
C SER A 123 6.70 -6.89 -7.99
N PRO A 124 7.69 -7.53 -8.63
CA PRO A 124 8.73 -8.28 -7.90
C PRO A 124 9.52 -7.40 -6.92
N GLY A 125 9.67 -6.11 -7.24
CA GLY A 125 10.25 -5.16 -6.32
C GLY A 125 10.15 -3.73 -6.78
N LEU A 126 10.15 -2.84 -5.80
CA LEU A 126 9.95 -1.42 -5.98
C LEU A 126 11.17 -0.66 -5.47
N LYS A 127 11.83 0.08 -6.37
CA LYS A 127 13.04 0.87 -6.08
C LYS A 127 12.70 2.32 -5.75
N SER A 128 11.67 2.86 -6.40
CA SER A 128 11.21 4.21 -6.08
C SER A 128 9.71 4.41 -6.22
N VAL A 129 9.23 5.38 -5.47
CA VAL A 129 7.86 5.89 -5.52
C VAL A 129 7.90 7.40 -5.64
N THR A 130 7.13 7.94 -6.58
CA THR A 130 6.76 9.36 -6.64
C THR A 130 5.24 9.46 -6.57
N GLY A 131 4.72 10.22 -5.62
CA GLY A 131 3.28 10.33 -5.38
C GLY A 131 2.86 11.79 -5.16
N THR A 132 1.78 12.22 -5.80
CA THR A 132 1.20 13.55 -5.57
C THR A 132 -0.29 13.43 -5.33
N ASN A 133 -0.78 14.04 -4.25
CA ASN A 133 -2.17 13.95 -3.80
C ASN A 133 -2.66 12.49 -3.70
N THR A 134 -1.92 11.63 -2.99
CA THR A 134 -2.17 10.19 -2.93
C THR A 134 -2.14 9.65 -1.50
N ASN A 135 -2.96 8.63 -1.22
CA ASN A 135 -2.87 7.83 0.01
C ASN A 135 -2.37 6.44 -0.38
N LEU A 136 -1.11 6.14 -0.11
CA LEU A 136 -0.44 4.94 -0.58
C LEU A 136 0.19 4.16 0.57
N LYS A 137 -0.10 2.86 0.62
CA LYS A 137 0.51 1.91 1.57
C LYS A 137 1.37 0.91 0.83
N LEU A 138 2.64 0.81 1.19
CA LEU A 138 3.55 -0.24 0.73
C LEU A 138 3.54 -1.34 1.78
N LEU A 139 2.93 -2.47 1.45
CA LEU A 139 2.87 -3.61 2.35
C LEU A 139 3.99 -4.58 2.03
N LYS A 140 4.55 -5.18 3.08
CA LYS A 140 5.49 -6.29 3.01
C LYS A 140 6.76 -6.00 2.19
N LEU A 141 7.27 -4.78 2.23
CA LEU A 141 8.46 -4.38 1.47
C LEU A 141 9.65 -5.28 1.81
N LYS A 142 10.42 -5.70 0.80
CA LYS A 142 11.61 -6.57 0.97
C LYS A 142 12.92 -5.92 0.48
N GLN A 143 12.84 -4.71 -0.10
CA GLN A 143 13.96 -4.03 -0.73
C GLN A 143 14.78 -3.28 0.31
N LYS A 144 16.12 -3.44 0.28
CA LYS A 144 17.05 -2.74 1.18
C LYS A 144 17.24 -1.27 0.86
N ASP A 145 16.89 -0.85 -0.36
CA ASP A 145 17.04 0.51 -0.84
C ASP A 145 15.68 1.01 -1.34
N LEU A 146 15.31 2.23 -0.98
CA LEU A 146 14.04 2.83 -1.39
C LEU A 146 14.17 4.35 -1.53
N THR A 147 13.69 4.87 -2.66
CA THR A 147 13.53 6.32 -2.88
C THR A 147 12.06 6.71 -2.90
N VAL A 148 11.68 7.68 -2.08
CA VAL A 148 10.30 8.11 -1.86
C VAL A 148 10.21 9.62 -2.09
N ASN A 149 9.36 10.05 -3.04
CA ASN A 149 9.08 11.47 -3.30
C ASN A 149 7.57 11.70 -3.22
N ILE A 150 7.08 12.28 -2.13
CA ILE A 150 5.65 12.47 -1.90
C ILE A 150 5.34 13.97 -1.73
N SER A 151 4.27 14.44 -2.38
CA SER A 151 3.85 15.85 -2.33
C SER A 151 2.33 16.02 -2.36
N GLY A 152 1.85 17.26 -2.26
CA GLY A 152 0.44 17.61 -2.19
C GLY A 152 -0.19 17.27 -0.85
N ASN A 153 -1.48 16.91 -0.86
CA ASN A 153 -2.19 16.37 0.30
C ASN A 153 -2.15 14.84 0.26
N SER A 154 -1.11 14.26 0.86
CA SER A 154 -0.76 12.84 0.71
C SER A 154 -0.45 12.15 2.03
N SER A 155 -0.76 10.86 2.08
CA SER A 155 -0.34 9.93 3.14
C SER A 155 0.42 8.77 2.53
N PHE A 156 1.59 8.44 3.07
CA PHE A 156 2.42 7.36 2.59
C PHE A 156 2.89 6.49 3.76
N GLU A 157 2.56 5.21 3.73
CA GLU A 157 2.88 4.25 4.78
C GLU A 157 3.76 3.13 4.20
N VAL A 158 4.82 2.78 4.90
CA VAL A 158 5.70 1.67 4.55
C VAL A 158 5.66 0.64 5.67
N GLU A 159 5.14 -0.53 5.33
CA GLU A 159 5.21 -1.73 6.15
C GLU A 159 6.30 -2.66 5.58
N SER A 160 7.39 -2.85 6.33
CA SER A 160 8.55 -3.62 5.88
C SER A 160 8.58 -5.04 6.46
N LEU A 161 8.98 -6.02 5.64
CA LEU A 161 9.33 -7.38 6.08
C LEU A 161 10.83 -7.56 6.36
N ILE A 162 11.64 -6.54 6.12
CA ILE A 162 13.06 -6.53 6.49
C ILE A 162 13.31 -5.50 7.60
N TYR A 163 14.32 -5.77 8.42
CA TYR A 163 14.77 -4.84 9.45
C TYR A 163 16.03 -4.06 9.04
N ASP A 164 16.82 -4.52 8.06
CA ASP A 164 18.09 -3.89 7.66
C ASP A 164 18.01 -3.21 6.28
N PHE A 165 18.12 -1.89 6.27
CA PHE A 165 18.13 -1.03 5.09
C PHE A 165 19.51 -0.44 4.82
N ASN A 166 19.87 -0.36 3.55
CA ASN A 166 21.08 0.32 3.09
C ASN A 166 20.81 1.83 2.94
N ASN A 167 20.02 2.23 1.94
CA ASN A 167 19.76 3.64 1.65
C ASN A 167 18.26 3.92 1.55
N ILE A 168 17.79 4.80 2.43
CA ILE A 168 16.44 5.36 2.37
C ILE A 168 16.55 6.83 2.02
N SER A 169 15.94 7.24 0.91
CA SER A 169 15.87 8.64 0.48
C SER A 169 14.42 9.08 0.45
N ILE A 170 14.08 10.10 1.22
CA ILE A 170 12.71 10.60 1.37
C ILE A 170 12.67 12.09 1.02
N LYS A 171 11.73 12.47 0.18
CA LYS A 171 11.32 13.85 -0.05
C LYS A 171 9.83 13.97 0.23
N ALA A 172 9.46 14.78 1.21
CA ALA A 172 8.08 15.08 1.59
C ALA A 172 7.84 16.59 1.44
N VAL A 173 6.81 16.99 0.70
CA VAL A 173 6.51 18.39 0.39
C VAL A 173 5.02 18.68 0.56
N ASP A 174 4.67 19.95 0.80
CA ASP A 174 3.30 20.45 0.98
C ASP A 174 2.66 19.94 2.28
N THR A 175 1.57 19.17 2.20
CA THR A 175 0.83 18.62 3.34
C THR A 175 0.91 17.10 3.30
N THR A 176 2.08 16.58 3.62
CA THR A 176 2.40 15.16 3.45
C THR A 176 2.75 14.48 4.78
N GLN A 177 2.18 13.31 5.01
CA GLN A 177 2.58 12.39 6.08
C GLN A 177 3.29 11.17 5.49
N ILE A 178 4.45 10.83 6.04
CA ILE A 178 5.18 9.59 5.72
C ILE A 178 5.42 8.81 7.01
N VAL A 179 5.09 7.52 7.04
CA VAL A 179 5.29 6.64 8.20
C VAL A 179 6.00 5.35 7.77
N PHE A 180 7.03 4.95 8.51
CA PHE A 180 7.72 3.67 8.35
C PHE A 180 7.51 2.79 9.58
N GLU A 181 7.00 1.57 9.36
CA GLU A 181 6.75 0.59 10.41
C GLU A 181 7.18 -0.84 10.02
N ILE A 182 7.59 -1.62 11.02
CA ILE A 182 7.87 -3.04 10.85
C ILE A 182 6.54 -3.80 10.74
N SER A 183 6.46 -4.69 9.74
CA SER A 183 5.29 -5.55 9.53
C SER A 183 4.89 -6.30 10.79
N PRO A 184 3.59 -6.32 11.16
CA PRO A 184 3.08 -7.20 12.20
C PRO A 184 3.41 -8.68 11.93
N THR A 185 3.54 -9.06 10.67
CA THR A 185 3.95 -10.41 10.25
C THR A 185 5.34 -10.74 10.78
N LEU A 186 6.30 -9.84 10.60
CA LEU A 186 7.67 -10.02 11.12
C LEU A 186 7.66 -10.07 12.66
N LYS A 187 6.87 -9.21 13.31
CA LYS A 187 6.70 -9.22 14.78
C LYS A 187 6.14 -10.54 15.31
N LYS A 188 5.23 -11.18 14.56
CA LYS A 188 4.66 -12.48 14.91
C LYS A 188 5.64 -13.62 14.68
N ILE A 189 6.41 -13.60 13.60
CA ILE A 189 7.44 -14.61 13.31
C ILE A 189 8.49 -14.61 14.43
N ALA A 190 9.00 -13.43 14.78
CA ALA A 190 9.99 -13.29 15.84
C ALA A 190 9.49 -13.78 17.20
N SER A 191 8.21 -13.54 17.53
CA SER A 191 7.63 -13.99 18.80
C SER A 191 7.26 -15.49 18.84
N THR A 192 7.15 -16.16 17.69
CA THR A 192 6.69 -17.56 17.61
C THR A 192 7.74 -18.55 17.10
N GLY A 193 8.89 -18.09 16.60
CA GLY A 193 9.96 -18.95 16.09
C GLY A 193 9.61 -19.73 14.81
N LEU A 194 8.54 -19.33 14.11
CA LEU A 194 8.08 -19.99 12.89
C LEU A 194 8.93 -19.55 11.68
N ASN A 195 9.68 -20.48 11.08
CA ASN A 195 10.43 -20.23 9.85
C ASN A 195 9.49 -20.14 8.64
N LEU A 196 9.45 -18.99 7.98
CA LEU A 196 8.99 -18.86 6.59
C LEU A 196 10.24 -18.74 5.71
N ASN A 197 10.24 -19.46 4.59
CA ASN A 197 11.41 -19.63 3.71
C ASN A 197 12.14 -18.32 3.34
N GLU A 198 13.48 -18.44 3.23
CA GLU A 198 14.50 -17.50 2.72
C GLU A 198 14.15 -16.00 2.64
N GLY A 199 14.74 -15.23 3.57
CA GLY A 199 14.77 -13.76 3.55
C GLY A 199 14.20 -13.07 4.80
N GLU A 200 13.74 -13.82 5.80
CA GLU A 200 13.06 -13.30 6.99
C GLU A 200 13.89 -13.56 8.26
N ALA A 201 13.74 -12.68 9.27
CA ALA A 201 14.62 -12.59 10.43
C ALA A 201 14.77 -13.92 11.18
N ALA A 202 16.01 -14.29 11.50
CA ALA A 202 16.27 -15.39 12.41
C ALA A 202 15.70 -15.05 13.81
N PRO A 203 15.05 -16.00 14.50
CA PRO A 203 14.38 -15.77 15.79
C PRO A 203 15.31 -15.28 16.92
N ASP A 204 16.63 -15.30 16.71
CA ASP A 204 17.64 -14.96 17.73
C ASP A 204 18.31 -13.57 17.53
N VAL A 205 17.84 -12.73 16.60
CA VAL A 205 18.45 -11.40 16.37
C VAL A 205 17.98 -10.40 17.43
N LYS A 206 18.77 -10.13 18.47
CA LYS A 206 18.56 -8.98 19.37
C LYS A 206 18.40 -7.68 18.56
N GLY A 207 17.31 -6.94 18.77
CA GLY A 207 17.01 -5.67 18.07
C GLY A 207 16.15 -5.80 16.82
N TRP A 208 15.50 -6.95 16.59
CA TRP A 208 14.56 -7.17 15.48
C TRP A 208 13.30 -6.29 15.53
N ASP A 209 12.97 -5.78 16.71
CA ASP A 209 11.86 -4.86 16.97
C ASP A 209 12.18 -3.44 16.53
N ALA A 210 13.39 -3.21 16.01
CA ALA A 210 13.83 -1.96 15.43
C ALA A 210 14.39 -2.14 14.01
N PHE A 211 14.17 -1.13 13.17
CA PHE A 211 14.90 -0.97 11.93
C PHE A 211 16.38 -0.68 12.20
N HIS A 212 17.23 -1.09 11.27
CA HIS A 212 18.58 -0.62 11.11
C HIS A 212 18.69 0.04 9.73
N ILE A 213 19.05 1.31 9.68
CA ILE A 213 19.17 2.07 8.43
C ILE A 213 20.57 2.65 8.33
N LYS A 214 21.37 2.19 7.37
CA LYS A 214 22.74 2.71 7.19
C LYS A 214 22.75 4.19 6.79
N THR A 215 21.87 4.59 5.88
CA THR A 215 21.77 5.98 5.45
C THR A 215 20.32 6.40 5.24
N LEU A 216 19.91 7.43 5.98
CA LEU A 216 18.65 8.12 5.82
C LEU A 216 18.90 9.54 5.27
N LYS A 217 18.42 9.81 4.06
CA LYS A 217 18.42 11.14 3.46
C LYS A 217 16.98 11.67 3.44
N THR A 218 16.73 12.82 4.04
CA THR A 218 15.39 13.41 4.11
C THR A 218 15.40 14.86 3.64
N THR A 219 14.38 15.22 2.85
CA THR A 219 14.04 16.61 2.54
C THR A 219 12.56 16.80 2.85
N ILE A 220 12.23 17.59 3.87
CA ILE A 220 10.87 17.74 4.39
C ILE A 220 10.52 19.23 4.35
N LYS A 221 9.51 19.59 3.56
CA LYS A 221 9.09 20.97 3.33
C LYS A 221 7.58 21.14 3.49
N GLY A 222 7.14 22.34 3.87
CA GLY A 222 5.71 22.65 4.08
C GLY A 222 5.21 22.12 5.43
N THR A 223 3.91 21.82 5.51
CA THR A 223 3.27 21.19 6.68
C THR A 223 3.36 19.66 6.55
N SER A 224 4.59 19.16 6.50
CA SER A 224 4.87 17.74 6.24
C SER A 224 5.66 17.11 7.38
N PHE A 225 5.48 15.80 7.57
CA PHE A 225 6.29 15.04 8.52
C PHE A 225 6.66 13.65 8.04
N VAL A 226 7.80 13.17 8.55
CA VAL A 226 8.31 11.82 8.33
C VAL A 226 8.50 11.16 9.70
N ASP A 227 7.78 10.08 9.95
CA ASP A 227 7.95 9.22 11.12
C ASP A 227 8.66 7.93 10.74
N VAL A 228 9.83 7.71 11.33
CA VAL A 228 10.57 6.45 11.23
C VAL A 228 10.57 5.81 12.61
N GLY A 229 9.59 4.92 12.80
CA GLY A 229 9.35 4.28 14.08
C GLY A 229 10.39 3.21 14.40
N HIS A 230 10.89 3.20 15.64
CA HIS A 230 11.81 2.19 16.17
C HIS A 230 13.00 1.91 15.23
N ALA A 231 13.86 2.89 14.95
CA ALA A 231 15.01 2.74 14.06
C ALA A 231 16.34 3.12 14.72
N SER A 232 17.38 2.33 14.45
CA SER A 232 18.78 2.68 14.61
C SER A 232 19.32 3.18 13.27
N ILE A 233 19.91 4.37 13.25
CA ILE A 233 20.35 5.04 12.02
C ILE A 233 21.84 5.37 12.12
N ASP A 234 22.65 4.85 11.19
CA ASP A 234 24.10 5.11 11.17
C ASP A 234 24.42 6.52 10.66
N THR A 235 23.74 6.98 9.60
CA THR A 235 23.95 8.30 9.00
C THR A 235 22.62 8.95 8.62
N ILE A 236 22.43 10.20 9.06
CA ILE A 236 21.27 11.01 8.69
C ILE A 236 21.71 12.31 7.99
N LYS A 237 21.07 12.61 6.85
CA LYS A 237 21.20 13.87 6.13
C LYS A 237 19.81 14.46 5.96
N ALA A 238 19.47 15.46 6.78
CA ALA A 238 18.13 16.04 6.82
C ALA A 238 18.16 17.52 6.41
N ASP A 239 17.23 17.89 5.51
CA ASP A 239 16.85 19.26 5.17
C ASP A 239 15.37 19.42 5.56
N VAL A 240 15.07 20.13 6.66
CA VAL A 240 13.73 20.22 7.26
C VAL A 240 13.35 21.69 7.40
N SER A 241 12.21 22.09 6.81
CA SER A 241 11.71 23.47 6.91
C SER A 241 10.99 23.76 8.23
N ASP A 242 10.78 25.04 8.56
CA ASP A 242 10.27 25.51 9.85
C ASP A 242 8.90 24.92 10.27
N SER A 243 8.04 24.54 9.31
CA SER A 243 6.71 23.93 9.58
C SER A 243 6.69 22.41 9.40
N SER A 244 7.86 21.79 9.30
CA SER A 244 8.03 20.36 9.05
C SER A 244 8.65 19.64 10.24
N ALA A 245 8.48 18.32 10.30
CA ALA A 245 9.08 17.51 11.36
C ALA A 245 9.63 16.16 10.85
N ILE A 246 10.68 15.70 11.51
CA ILE A 246 11.11 14.30 11.46
C ILE A 246 10.99 13.70 12.86
N ILE A 247 10.26 12.59 12.97
CA ILE A 247 10.09 11.84 14.21
C ILE A 247 10.90 10.56 14.07
N LEU A 248 11.85 10.37 14.98
CA LEU A 248 12.70 9.19 15.07
C LEU A 248 12.52 8.61 16.47
N SER A 249 12.15 7.34 16.56
CA SER A 249 12.07 6.61 17.83
C SER A 249 12.96 5.37 17.77
N GLY A 250 13.54 4.92 18.89
CA GLY A 250 14.38 3.71 18.94
C GLY A 250 15.79 3.91 19.52
N ALA A 251 16.58 2.83 19.54
CA ALA A 251 17.93 2.83 20.09
C ALA A 251 18.95 3.40 19.10
N THR A 252 19.53 4.54 19.47
CA THR A 252 20.82 5.04 18.97
C THR A 252 20.80 5.68 17.57
N MET A 253 20.87 7.02 17.56
CA MET A 253 21.69 7.72 16.56
C MET A 253 23.16 7.44 16.89
N LYS A 254 23.92 6.80 16.00
CA LYS A 254 25.39 6.89 16.09
C LYS A 254 25.78 8.32 15.66
N LYS A 255 26.43 9.04 16.57
CA LYS A 255 26.69 10.48 16.52
C LYS A 255 27.46 10.88 15.26
N ASN A 256 26.77 11.32 14.20
CA ASN A 256 27.31 12.05 13.05
C ASN A 256 26.25 13.00 12.46
N LEU A 257 25.68 13.87 13.30
CA LEU A 257 24.87 14.99 12.83
C LEU A 257 25.80 16.08 12.30
N VAL A 258 25.98 16.16 10.98
CA VAL A 258 26.56 17.34 10.34
C VAL A 258 25.41 18.29 10.03
N GLN A 259 25.07 19.15 11.00
CA GLN A 259 24.23 20.32 10.75
C GLN A 259 25.03 21.31 9.89
N LYS A 260 24.64 21.49 8.62
CA LYS A 260 25.01 22.69 7.87
C LYS A 260 23.94 23.73 8.11
N HIS A 261 24.22 24.66 9.02
CA HIS A 261 23.51 25.94 9.05
C HIS A 261 23.92 26.74 7.81
N THR A 262 22.99 26.96 6.90
CA THR A 262 23.08 28.08 5.95
C THR A 262 22.57 29.32 6.67
N GLY A 263 23.50 30.14 7.18
CA GLY A 263 23.19 31.47 7.69
C GLY A 263 22.81 32.41 6.55
N PHE A 264 21.78 33.22 6.80
CA PHE A 264 21.64 34.55 6.22
C PHE A 264 22.16 35.56 7.23
#